data_AF-A0A7X3U322-F1
#
_entry.id   AF-A0A7X3U322-F1
#
_cell.length_a   1.000
_cell.length_b   1.000
_cell.length_c   1.000
_cell.angle_alpha   90.00
_cell.angle_beta   90.00
_cell.angle_gamma   90.00
#
_symmetry.space_group_name_H-M   'P 1'
#
loop_
_entity.id
_entity.type
_entity.pdbx_description
1 polymer ?
#
loop_
_entity_poly.entity_id
_entity_poly.type
_entity_poly.pdbx_seq_one_letter_code
_entity_poly.pdbx_strand_id
1 'polypeptide(L)' 'MVLGLGTVPLTSVAHARREAKRKLPRSIYWYTEAGTELRRTVRANRDGFKEIGLQARILDSHEPRKLSTTVLGR' A
#
# COMPACT_ATOMS: atom_id res chain seq x y z
N MET A 1 -22.15 -7.03 16.90
CA MET A 1 -22.62 -5.90 16.07
C MET A 1 -21.52 -5.58 15.07
N VAL A 2 -21.54 -6.25 13.91
CA VAL A 2 -20.59 -5.97 12.81
C VAL A 2 -21.21 -4.82 12.02
N LEU A 3 -20.60 -3.64 12.07
CA LEU A 3 -20.97 -2.56 11.16
C LEU A 3 -20.68 -3.02 9.74
N GLY A 4 -21.73 -3.44 9.04
CA GLY A 4 -21.72 -3.78 7.63
C GLY A 4 -21.35 -2.56 6.82
N LEU A 5 -20.05 -2.37 6.60
CA LEU A 5 -19.56 -1.56 5.50
C LEU A 5 -19.87 -2.37 4.23
N GLY A 6 -20.95 -2.01 3.53
CA GLY A 6 -21.14 -2.42 2.14
C GLY A 6 -19.96 -1.89 1.33
N THR A 7 -18.91 -2.69 1.19
CA THR A 7 -17.65 -2.21 0.62
C THR A 7 -17.23 -3.09 -0.51
N VAL A 8 -17.22 -2.50 -1.70
CA VAL A 8 -16.30 -2.90 -2.76
C VAL A 8 -14.92 -3.14 -2.13
N PRO A 9 -14.32 -4.33 -2.32
CA PRO A 9 -13.03 -4.63 -1.74
C PRO A 9 -11.99 -3.59 -2.17
N LEU A 10 -11.07 -3.26 -1.25
CA LEU A 10 -9.97 -2.36 -1.56
C LEU A 10 -9.09 -3.01 -2.63
N THR A 11 -9.09 -2.43 -3.82
CA THR A 11 -8.37 -2.95 -4.99
C THR A 11 -6.89 -2.54 -5.04
N SER A 12 -6.50 -1.54 -4.26
CA SER A 12 -5.12 -1.09 -4.13
C SER A 12 -4.96 -0.21 -2.89
N VAL A 13 -3.72 -0.01 -2.44
CA VAL A 13 -3.40 0.96 -1.38
C VAL A 13 -3.81 2.39 -1.80
N ALA A 14 -3.71 2.73 -3.09
CA ALA A 14 -4.16 4.02 -3.60
C ALA A 14 -5.69 4.19 -3.53
N HIS A 15 -6.45 3.12 -3.79
CA HIS A 15 -7.89 3.10 -3.58
C HIS A 15 -8.24 3.27 -2.10
N ALA A 16 -7.56 2.56 -1.21
CA ALA A 16 -7.71 2.72 0.23
C ALA A 16 -7.49 4.16 0.71
N ARG A 17 -6.46 4.84 0.20
CA ARG A 17 -6.20 6.26 0.51
C ARG A 17 -7.32 7.20 0.04
N ARG A 18 -7.93 6.93 -1.13
CA ARG A 18 -9.07 7.72 -1.64
C ARG A 18 -10.31 7.52 -0.78
N GLU A 19 -10.58 6.27 -0.39
CA GLU A 19 -11.71 5.95 0.48
C GLU A 19 -11.51 6.52 1.89
N ALA A 20 -10.29 6.46 2.43
CA ALA A 20 -9.94 7.09 3.69
C ALA A 20 -10.14 8.61 3.64
N LYS A 21 -9.76 9.28 2.54
CA LYS A 21 -10.00 10.74 2.37
C LYS A 21 -11.49 11.10 2.40
N ARG A 22 -12.35 10.22 1.89
CA ARG A 22 -13.81 10.40 1.87
C ARG A 22 -14.46 10.11 3.22
N LYS A 23 -13.94 9.12 3.96
CA LYS A 23 -14.59 8.56 5.15
C LYS A 23 -14.05 9.09 6.47
N LEU A 24 -12.80 9.59 6.51
CA LEU A 24 -12.19 10.08 7.74
C LEU A 24 -12.44 11.58 7.95
N PRO A 25 -12.56 12.04 9.21
CA PRO A 25 -12.48 13.45 9.54
C PRO A 25 -11.21 14.09 8.96
N ARG A 26 -11.34 15.32 8.46
CA ARG A 26 -10.26 16.02 7.74
C ARG A 26 -8.95 16.08 8.54
N SER A 27 -9.02 16.39 9.83
CA SER A 27 -7.84 16.45 10.72
C SER A 27 -7.13 15.09 10.83
N ILE A 28 -7.89 14.02 11.01
CA ILE A 28 -7.36 12.65 11.13
C ILE A 28 -6.73 12.18 9.81
N TYR A 29 -7.41 12.44 8.69
CA TYR A 29 -6.87 12.12 7.37
C TYR A 29 -5.53 12.81 7.15
N TRP A 30 -5.47 14.13 7.38
CA TRP A 30 -4.23 14.87 7.17
C TRP A 30 -3.15 14.55 8.18
N TYR A 31 -3.46 14.25 9.44
CA TYR A 31 -2.48 13.76 10.40
C TYR A 31 -1.79 12.48 9.92
N THR A 32 -2.55 11.55 9.33
CA THR A 32 -2.04 10.26 8.84
C THR A 32 -1.36 10.37 7.48
N GLU A 33 -1.90 11.21 6.60
CA GLU A 33 -1.49 11.30 5.20
C GLU A 33 -0.38 12.32 5.00
N ALA A 34 -0.27 13.34 5.85
CA ALA A 34 0.72 14.40 5.70
C ALA A 34 2.15 13.85 5.80
N GLY A 35 3.05 14.51 5.08
CA GLY A 35 4.48 14.38 5.29
C GLY A 35 5.04 15.73 5.70
N THR A 36 6.35 15.82 5.88
CA THR A 36 7.03 17.08 6.14
C THR A 36 7.18 17.90 4.86
N GLU A 37 7.26 19.22 5.01
CA GLU A 37 7.55 20.17 3.92
C GLU A 37 6.64 19.97 2.69
N LEU A 38 7.20 20.10 1.50
CA LEU A 38 6.50 19.89 0.22
C LEU A 38 6.24 18.42 -0.11
N ARG A 39 6.44 17.47 0.82
CA ARG A 39 6.32 16.01 0.60
C ARG A 39 7.24 15.48 -0.50
N ARG A 40 8.39 16.13 -0.71
CA ARG A 40 9.36 15.76 -1.77
C ARG A 40 9.83 14.32 -1.59
N THR A 41 10.22 13.93 -0.38
CA THR A 41 10.68 12.57 -0.07
C THR A 41 9.57 11.53 -0.24
N VAL A 42 8.33 11.87 0.11
CA VAL A 42 7.18 10.96 -0.09
C VAL A 42 6.97 10.66 -1.58
N ARG A 43 7.16 11.64 -2.45
CA ARG A 43 7.11 11.44 -3.91
C ARG A 43 8.32 10.61 -4.38
N ALA A 44 9.53 10.99 -3.96
CA ALA A 44 10.76 10.27 -4.30
C ALA A 44 10.71 8.79 -3.90
N ASN A 45 10.22 8.44 -2.71
CA ASN A 45 10.08 7.04 -2.28
C ASN A 45 9.17 6.23 -3.21
N ARG A 46 8.15 6.84 -3.80
CA ARG A 46 7.25 6.17 -4.75
C ARG A 46 7.87 6.06 -6.13
N ASP A 47 8.51 7.14 -6.58
CA ASP A 47 9.16 7.18 -7.88
C ASP A 47 10.38 6.25 -7.94
N GLY A 48 11.09 6.04 -6.83
CA GLY A 48 12.21 5.10 -6.74
C GLY A 48 11.84 3.66 -7.09
N PHE A 49 10.60 3.23 -6.85
CA PHE A 49 10.15 1.89 -7.31
C PHE A 49 10.11 1.77 -8.84
N LYS A 50 10.01 2.88 -9.59
CA LYS A 50 10.03 2.87 -11.07
C LYS A 50 11.43 2.72 -11.64
N GLU A 51 12.47 2.95 -10.83
CA GLU A 51 13.87 2.80 -11.23
C GLU A 51 14.27 1.32 -11.31
N ILE A 52 13.48 0.43 -10.71
CA ILE A 52 13.73 -1.01 -10.66
C ILE A 52 12.64 -1.74 -11.45
N GLY A 53 13.03 -2.41 -12.53
CA GLY A 53 12.16 -3.29 -13.29
C GLY A 53 12.09 -4.71 -12.70
N LEU A 54 10.95 -5.37 -12.86
CA LEU A 54 10.81 -6.81 -12.60
C LEU A 54 10.93 -7.58 -13.92
N GLN A 55 11.85 -8.55 -13.97
CA GLN A 55 11.96 -9.44 -15.12
C GLN A 55 10.96 -10.59 -15.01
N ALA A 56 10.08 -10.72 -15.99
CA ALA A 56 9.18 -11.86 -16.09
C ALA A 56 9.98 -13.14 -16.36
N ARG A 57 9.67 -14.21 -15.63
CA ARG A 57 10.25 -15.56 -15.83
C ARG A 57 9.12 -16.51 -16.23
N ILE A 58 9.30 -17.20 -17.36
CA ILE A 58 8.29 -18.06 -17.99
C ILE A 58 8.75 -19.52 -17.85
N LEU A 59 7.81 -20.45 -17.69
CA LEU A 59 8.06 -21.87 -17.38
C LEU A 59 8.86 -22.08 -16.08
N ASP A 60 8.77 -21.12 -15.14
CA ASP A 60 9.33 -21.23 -13.80
C ASP A 60 8.43 -22.10 -12.90
N SER A 61 8.88 -22.41 -11.68
CA SER A 61 8.20 -23.28 -10.72
C SER A 61 6.69 -23.01 -10.59
N HIS A 62 5.92 -24.09 -10.53
CA HIS A 62 4.46 -24.10 -10.31
C HIS A 62 4.07 -24.08 -8.83
N GLU A 63 5.05 -24.00 -7.91
CA GLU A 63 4.74 -23.99 -6.48
C GLU A 63 4.03 -22.69 -6.04
N PRO A 64 3.08 -22.79 -5.09
CA PRO A 64 2.49 -21.61 -4.48
C PRO A 64 3.57 -20.71 -3.87
N ARG A 65 3.46 -19.40 -4.12
CA ARG A 65 4.36 -18.41 -3.51
C ARG A 65 4.13 -18.39 -1.99
N LYS A 66 5.16 -18.75 -1.22
CA LYS A 66 5.16 -18.62 0.26
C LYS A 66 5.74 -17.27 0.65
N LEU A 67 4.98 -16.50 1.42
CA LEU A 67 5.41 -15.20 1.95
C LEU A 67 5.93 -15.27 3.39
N SER A 68 5.80 -16.43 4.04
CA SER A 68 6.36 -16.66 5.37
C SER A 68 7.87 -16.51 5.33
N THR A 69 8.41 -15.73 6.26
CA THR A 69 9.85 -15.52 6.41
C THR A 69 10.17 -15.35 7.89
N THR A 70 11.45 -15.46 8.24
CA THR A 70 11.95 -15.25 9.59
C THR A 70 12.91 -14.07 9.60
N VAL A 71 12.74 -13.16 10.55
CA VAL A 71 13.58 -11.97 10.76
C VAL A 71 14.09 -11.99 12.20
N LEU A 72 15.42 -11.98 12.38
CA LEU A 72 16.05 -12.04 13.71
C LEU A 72 15.54 -13.21 14.59
N GLY A 73 15.32 -14.36 13.95
CA GLY A 73 14.86 -15.59 14.62
C GLY A 73 13.36 -15.66 14.90
N ARG A 74 12.54 -14.78 14.32
CA ARG A 74 11.07 -14.79 14.43
C ARG A 74 10.37 -14.76 13.08
#